data_AF-A0A1F6G7G0-F1
#
_entry.id   AF-A0A1F6G7G0-F1
#
_cell.length_a   1.000
_cell.length_b   1.000
_cell.length_c   1.000
_cell.angle_alpha   90.00
_cell.angle_beta   90.00
_cell.angle_gamma   90.00
#
_symmetry.space_group_name_H-M   'P 1'
#
loop_
_entity.id
_entity.type
_entity.pdbx_description
1 polymer ?
#
loop_
_entity_poly.entity_id
_entity_poly.type
_entity_poly.pdbx_seq_one_letter_code
_entity_poly.pdbx_strand_id
1 'polypeptide(L)'
;MESLENIFKALSDRNRLRILKMLEVRPLCNCEVQAILGLAPSTVSKHLSILCQIGLIIGQKQGKWMIYHLPTVAPELHPIQQVLANWGKEDQEIAADKLIASQTNNRLNCQG
;
A
#
# COMPACT_ATOMS: atom_id res chain seq x y z
N MET A 1 -8.59 -5.43 -20.45
CA MET A 1 -7.41 -6.30 -20.27
C MET A 1 -6.39 -5.46 -19.52
N GLU A 2 -6.17 -5.72 -18.24
CA GLU A 2 -5.02 -5.10 -17.57
C GLU A 2 -3.76 -5.64 -18.23
N SER A 3 -2.96 -4.75 -18.83
CA SER A 3 -1.70 -5.16 -19.44
C SER A 3 -0.72 -5.49 -18.33
N LEU A 4 -0.03 -6.63 -18.44
CA LEU A 4 1.09 -7.01 -17.58
C LEU A 4 2.12 -5.88 -17.45
N GLU A 5 2.28 -5.08 -18.52
CA GLU A 5 3.11 -3.88 -18.55
C GLU A 5 2.70 -2.83 -17.50
N ASN A 6 1.39 -2.60 -17.33
CA ASN A 6 0.88 -1.63 -16.36
C ASN A 6 1.15 -2.08 -14.93
N ILE A 7 1.05 -3.38 -14.66
CA ILE A 7 1.38 -3.96 -13.36
C ILE A 7 2.87 -3.74 -13.06
N PHE A 8 3.76 -4.09 -13.99
CA PHE A 8 5.19 -3.87 -13.78
C PHE A 8 5.56 -2.40 -13.68
N LYS A 9 4.93 -1.51 -14.44
CA LYS A 9 5.08 -0.04 -14.30
C LYS A 9 4.62 0.44 -12.93
N ALA A 10 3.59 -0.16 -12.34
CA ALA A 10 3.19 0.18 -10.99
C ALA A 10 4.17 -0.40 -9.95
N LEU A 11 4.70 -1.60 -10.16
CA LEU A 11 5.67 -2.21 -9.24
C LEU A 11 7.08 -1.59 -9.33
N SER A 12 7.42 -0.86 -10.40
CA SER A 12 8.75 -0.28 -10.59
C SER A 12 9.07 0.94 -9.71
N ASP A 13 8.14 1.36 -8.86
CA ASP A 13 8.32 2.49 -7.95
C ASP A 13 8.46 2.04 -6.50
N ARG A 14 9.53 2.51 -5.89
CA ARG A 14 9.90 2.15 -4.52
C ARG A 14 8.80 2.47 -3.50
N ASN A 15 8.15 3.62 -3.60
CA ASN A 15 7.11 4.01 -2.64
C ASN A 15 5.88 3.11 -2.78
N ARG A 16 5.51 2.73 -4.01
CA ARG A 16 4.41 1.78 -4.23
C ARG A 16 4.72 0.40 -3.66
N LEU A 17 5.95 -0.08 -3.79
CA LEU A 17 6.39 -1.32 -3.13
C LEU A 17 6.33 -1.22 -1.61
N ARG A 18 6.83 -0.11 -1.03
CA ARG A 18 6.73 0.17 0.41
C ARG A 18 5.28 0.17 0.89
N ILE A 19 4.35 0.79 0.14
CA ILE A 19 2.91 0.75 0.45
C ILE A 19 2.39 -0.67 0.54
N LEU A 20 2.65 -1.50 -0.47
CA LEU A 20 2.21 -2.89 -0.48
C LEU A 20 2.73 -3.64 0.74
N LYS A 21 4.00 -3.40 1.11
CA LYS A 21 4.63 -4.00 2.29
C LYS A 21 4.05 -3.55 3.61
N MET A 22 3.70 -2.29 3.75
CA MET A 22 3.00 -1.81 4.94
C MET A 22 1.60 -2.43 5.07
N LEU A 23 0.90 -2.61 3.95
CA LEU A 23 -0.44 -3.21 3.91
C LEU A 23 -0.46 -4.72 4.21
N GLU A 24 0.68 -5.41 4.10
CA GLU A 24 0.84 -6.79 4.61
C GLU A 24 0.69 -6.86 6.14
N VAL A 25 1.01 -5.77 6.85
CA VAL A 25 0.90 -5.70 8.32
C VAL A 25 -0.54 -5.48 8.74
N ARG A 26 -1.20 -4.47 8.15
CA ARG A 26 -2.60 -4.15 8.40
C ARG A 26 -3.16 -3.16 7.36
N PRO A 27 -4.50 -3.01 7.29
CA PRO A 27 -5.13 -1.92 6.55
C PRO A 27 -4.73 -0.54 7.09
N LEU A 28 -4.51 0.43 6.19
CA LEU A 28 -4.03 1.78 6.49
C LEU A 28 -4.89 2.86 5.81
N CYS A 29 -5.02 4.04 6.42
CA CYS A 29 -5.59 5.21 5.75
C CYS A 29 -4.53 5.98 4.92
N ASN A 30 -4.97 6.86 4.02
CA ASN A 30 -4.08 7.74 3.24
C ASN A 30 -3.07 8.52 4.11
N CYS A 31 -3.58 9.08 5.20
CA CYS A 31 -2.89 9.80 6.26
C CYS A 31 -1.75 9.01 6.93
N GLU A 32 -2.01 7.74 7.25
CA GLU A 32 -1.00 6.87 7.86
C GLU A 32 0.10 6.55 6.86
N VAL A 33 -0.28 6.23 5.61
CA VAL A 33 0.69 6.02 4.53
C VAL A 33 1.54 7.26 4.31
N GLN A 34 0.92 8.45 4.36
CA GLN A 34 1.63 9.71 4.23
C GLN A 34 2.63 9.94 5.36
N ALA A 35 2.21 9.71 6.61
CA ALA A 35 3.05 9.89 7.78
C ALA A 35 4.27 8.94 7.76
N ILE A 36 4.07 7.68 7.33
CA ILE A 36 5.16 6.69 7.29
C ILE A 36 6.14 7.00 6.15
N LEU A 37 5.64 7.33 4.95
CA LEU A 37 6.51 7.61 3.80
C LEU A 37 7.14 9.00 3.82
N GLY A 38 6.62 9.93 4.62
CA GLY A 38 7.10 11.32 4.65
C GLY A 38 6.85 12.09 3.34
N LEU A 39 5.82 11.70 2.58
CA LEU A 39 5.51 12.28 1.27
C LEU A 39 4.38 13.31 1.34
N ALA A 40 4.25 14.12 0.29
CA ALA A 40 3.13 15.03 0.13
C ALA A 40 1.79 14.27 -0.05
N PRO A 41 0.65 14.79 0.45
CA PRO A 41 -0.66 14.13 0.35
C PRO A 41 -1.08 13.79 -1.09
N SER A 42 -0.74 14.67 -2.05
CA SER A 42 -1.05 14.49 -3.47
C SER A 42 -0.27 13.33 -4.09
N THR A 43 1.00 13.17 -3.72
CA THR A 43 1.86 12.07 -4.17
C THR A 43 1.34 10.73 -3.66
N VAL A 44 1.01 10.66 -2.37
CA VAL A 44 0.48 9.43 -1.75
C VAL A 44 -0.86 9.05 -2.37
N SER A 45 -1.77 10.02 -2.51
CA SER A 45 -3.06 9.81 -3.18
C SER A 45 -2.89 9.26 -4.59
N LYS A 46 -1.90 9.77 -5.35
CA LYS A 46 -1.61 9.29 -6.70
C LYS A 46 -1.08 7.86 -6.69
N HIS A 47 -0.17 7.51 -5.78
CA HIS A 47 0.33 6.14 -5.64
C HIS A 47 -0.79 5.15 -5.29
N LEU A 48 -1.64 5.49 -4.33
CA LEU A 48 -2.79 4.66 -3.92
C LEU A 48 -3.78 4.50 -5.07
N SER A 49 -4.07 5.57 -5.82
CA SER A 49 -4.95 5.51 -6.99
C SER A 49 -4.42 4.56 -8.05
N ILE A 50 -3.12 4.62 -8.37
CA ILE A 50 -2.49 3.71 -9.34
C ILE A 50 -2.60 2.26 -8.86
N LEU A 51 -2.31 1.98 -7.59
CA LEU A 51 -2.39 0.63 -7.03
C LEU A 51 -3.84 0.09 -6.99
N CYS A 52 -4.83 0.93 -6.73
CA CYS A 52 -6.25 0.57 -6.82
C CYS A 52 -6.68 0.27 -8.26
N GLN A 53 -6.23 1.08 -9.22
CA GLN A 53 -6.61 0.95 -10.64
C GLN A 53 -6.17 -0.39 -11.26
N ILE A 54 -5.10 -1.00 -10.74
CA ILE A 54 -4.56 -2.29 -11.19
C ILE A 54 -4.90 -3.45 -10.25
N GLY A 55 -5.79 -3.22 -9.28
CA GLY A 55 -6.26 -4.26 -8.35
C GLY A 55 -5.23 -4.77 -7.33
N LEU A 56 -4.04 -4.17 -7.19
CA LEU A 56 -3.05 -4.62 -6.19
C LEU A 56 -3.46 -4.26 -4.75
N ILE A 57 -4.30 -3.24 -4.59
CA ILE A 57 -4.92 -2.88 -3.31
C ILE A 57 -6.40 -2.59 -3.52
N ILE A 58 -7.17 -2.69 -2.45
CA ILE A 58 -8.57 -2.29 -2.39
C ILE A 58 -8.69 -1.12 -1.44
N GLY A 59 -9.34 -0.05 -1.86
CA GLY A 59 -9.74 1.06 -1.00
C GLY A 59 -11.22 0.98 -0.65
N GLN A 60 -11.54 1.00 0.63
CA GLN A 60 -12.91 0.96 1.15
C GLN A 60 -13.19 2.20 1.99
N LYS A 61 -14.33 2.85 1.72
CA LYS A 61 -14.78 3.99 2.54
C LYS A 61 -15.32 3.48 3.88
N GLN A 62 -14.75 3.96 4.98
CA GLN A 62 -15.21 3.73 6.34
C GLN A 62 -15.46 5.08 7.01
N GLY A 63 -16.74 5.46 7.10
CA GLY A 63 -17.14 6.78 7.57
C GLY A 63 -16.61 7.89 6.66
N LYS A 64 -15.78 8.78 7.21
CA LYS A 64 -15.14 9.88 6.46
C LYS A 64 -13.89 9.43 5.69
N TRP A 65 -13.39 8.22 5.93
CA TRP A 65 -12.02 7.85 5.59
C TRP A 65 -11.98 6.77 4.52
N MET A 66 -10.91 6.77 3.73
CA MET A 66 -10.61 5.67 2.80
C MET A 66 -9.54 4.78 3.45
N ILE A 67 -9.88 3.52 3.68
CA ILE A 67 -8.99 2.50 4.25
C ILE A 67 -8.55 1.58 3.14
N TYR A 68 -7.25 1.40 2.99
CA TYR A 68 -6.65 0.56 1.97
C TYR A 68 -6.19 -0.76 2.58
N HIS A 69 -6.35 -1.86 1.84
CA HIS A 69 -5.89 -3.19 2.22
C HIS A 69 -5.49 -4.00 0.99
N LEU A 70 -4.73 -5.09 1.20
CA LEU A 70 -4.46 -6.06 0.14
C LEU A 70 -5.73 -6.86 -0.19
N PRO A 71 -5.96 -7.22 -1.46
CA PRO A 71 -7.09 -8.07 -1.83
C PRO A 71 -6.91 -9.48 -1.24
N THR A 72 -7.99 -10.01 -0.65
CA THR A 72 -8.03 -11.37 -0.08
C THR A 72 -8.09 -12.46 -1.15
N VAL A 73 -8.70 -12.15 -2.29
CA VAL A 73 -8.84 -13.05 -3.44
C VAL A 73 -8.55 -12.26 -4.71
N ALA A 74 -7.40 -12.51 -5.32
CA ALA A 74 -7.02 -11.97 -6.63
C ALA A 74 -6.26 -13.06 -7.41
N PRO A 75 -6.97 -14.05 -7.98
CA PRO A 75 -6.36 -15.24 -8.58
C PRO A 75 -5.32 -14.90 -9.66
N GLU A 76 -5.62 -13.91 -10.50
CA GLU A 76 -4.74 -13.42 -11.55
C GLU A 76 -3.48 -12.71 -11.03
N LEU A 77 -3.51 -12.16 -9.82
CA LEU A 77 -2.38 -11.46 -9.20
C LEU A 77 -1.63 -12.35 -8.19
N HIS A 78 -2.09 -13.58 -7.97
CA HIS A 78 -1.52 -14.48 -6.97
C HIS A 78 0.00 -14.70 -7.12
N PRO A 79 0.57 -14.91 -8.33
CA PRO A 79 2.03 -15.04 -8.48
C PRO A 79 2.78 -13.79 -8.03
N ILE A 80 2.24 -12.60 -8.34
CA ILE A 80 2.86 -11.32 -7.94
C ILE A 80 2.79 -11.16 -6.42
N GLN A 81 1.67 -11.51 -5.79
CA GLN A 81 1.55 -11.47 -4.34
C GLN A 81 2.57 -12.39 -3.65
N GLN A 82 2.81 -13.59 -4.19
CA GLN A 82 3.84 -14.49 -3.67
C GLN A 82 5.25 -13.92 -3.80
N VAL A 83 5.59 -13.34 -4.95
CA VAL A 83 6.88 -12.66 -5.17
C VAL A 83 7.04 -11.51 -4.18
N LEU A 84 6.01 -10.66 -4.07
CA LEU A 84 6.00 -9.55 -3.13
C LEU A 84 6.25 -10.08 -1.72
N ALA A 85 5.45 -11.02 -1.21
CA ALA A 85 5.58 -11.57 0.15
C ALA A 85 6.99 -12.08 0.48
N ASN A 86 7.71 -12.62 -0.52
CA ASN A 86 9.06 -13.13 -0.34
C ASN A 86 10.17 -12.06 -0.47
N TRP A 87 9.90 -10.98 -1.20
CA TRP A 87 10.85 -9.90 -1.44
C TRP A 87 10.90 -8.88 -0.28
N GLY A 88 12.06 -8.22 -0.12
CA GLY A 88 12.24 -7.10 0.81
C GLY A 88 12.27 -7.49 2.30
N LYS A 89 12.53 -8.76 2.62
CA LYS A 89 12.68 -9.23 4.01
C LYS A 89 13.92 -8.65 4.72
N GLU A 90 14.95 -8.32 3.95
CA GLU A 90 16.24 -7.80 4.46
C GLU A 90 16.37 -6.28 4.28
N ASP A 91 15.37 -5.63 3.68
CA ASP A 91 15.38 -4.19 3.46
C ASP A 91 15.04 -3.46 4.77
N GLN A 92 15.99 -2.70 5.29
CA GLN A 92 15.87 -1.97 6.55
C GLN A 92 14.78 -0.89 6.52
N GLU A 93 14.57 -0.25 5.37
CA GLU A 93 13.54 0.78 5.22
C GLU A 93 12.15 0.15 5.27
N ILE A 94 11.96 -0.98 4.57
CA ILE A 94 10.70 -1.74 4.61
C ILE A 94 10.44 -2.28 6.01
N ALA A 95 11.47 -2.77 6.70
CA ALA A 95 11.34 -3.25 8.08
C ALA A 95 10.92 -2.12 9.03
N ALA A 96 11.52 -0.93 8.90
CA ALA A 96 11.14 0.24 9.69
C ALA A 96 9.70 0.69 9.40
N ASP A 97 9.30 0.77 8.13
CA ASP A 97 7.94 1.12 7.74
C ASP A 97 6.90 0.14 8.32
N LYS A 98 7.19 -1.17 8.25
CA LYS A 98 6.33 -2.20 8.83
C LYS A 98 6.21 -2.07 10.33
N LEU A 99 7.31 -1.75 11.02
CA LEU A 99 7.31 -1.51 12.46
C LEU A 99 6.42 -0.30 12.81
N ILE A 100 6.60 0.83 12.14
CA ILE A 100 5.79 2.03 12.35
C ILE A 100 4.31 1.73 12.05
N ALA A 101 4.01 1.03 10.95
CA ALA A 101 2.65 0.62 10.61
C ALA A 101 2.00 -0.24 11.70
N SER A 102 2.76 -1.14 12.35
CA SER A 102 2.26 -2.00 13.44
C SER A 102 1.95 -1.24 14.75
N GLN A 103 2.70 -0.17 15.03
CA GLN A 103 2.63 0.58 16.30
C GLN A 103 1.71 1.80 16.21
N THR A 104 1.52 2.33 15.00
CA THR A 104 0.67 3.49 14.80
C THR A 104 -0.77 3.01 14.73
N ASN A 105 -1.67 3.61 15.51
CA ASN A 105 -3.11 3.54 15.26
C ASN A 105 -3.61 4.98 15.16
N ASN A 106 -3.17 5.68 14.10
CA ASN A 106 -3.34 7.12 13.99
C ASN A 106 -4.78 7.50 13.61
N ARG A 107 -5.74 6.61 13.82
CA ARG A 107 -7.17 6.87 13.62
C ARG A 107 -7.73 8.02 14.45
N LEU A 108 -6.93 8.59 15.35
CA LEU A 108 -7.27 9.78 16.11
C LEU A 108 -6.76 11.09 15.47
N ASN A 109 -5.72 11.01 14.63
CA ASN A 109 -5.05 12.18 14.03
C ASN A 109 -5.40 12.41 12.55
N CYS A 110 -6.19 11.53 11.93
CA CYS A 110 -6.66 11.75 10.57
C CYS A 110 -7.88 12.67 10.59
N GLN A 111 -7.62 13.95 10.80
CA GLN A 111 -8.64 14.97 10.65
C GLN A 111 -8.91 15.15 9.15
N GLY A 112 -10.10 14.74 8.74
CA GLY A 112 -10.68 15.09 7.45
C GLY A 112 -11.45 16.40 7.55
#